data_AF-K1ZX27-F1
#
_entry.id   AF-K1ZX27-F1
#
_cell.length_a   1.000
_cell.length_b   1.000
_cell.length_c   1.000
_cell.angle_alpha   90.00
_cell.angle_beta   90.00
_cell.angle_gamma   90.00
#
_symmetry.space_group_name_H-M   'P 1'
#
loop_
_entity.id
_entity.type
_entity.pdbx_description
1 polymer ?
#
loop_
_entity_poly.entity_id
_entity_poly.type
_entity_poly.pdbx_seq_one_letter_code
_entity_poly.pdbx_strand_id
1 'polypeptide(L)' 'AVTVAEQIEALRRVAGADVVALIRDEPDAAVWAIVQTWPRRFAASRAKALGFQAETSFDQIVQAYIEDDLRRV' A
#
# COMPACT_ATOMS: atom_id res chain seq x y z
N ALA A 1 7.17 6.62 -3.51
CA ALA A 1 6.74 6.65 -2.10
C ALA A 1 5.29 7.06 -2.13
N VAL A 2 4.47 6.36 -1.35
CA VAL A 2 3.04 6.60 -1.25
C VAL A 2 2.75 6.87 0.23
N THR A 3 1.96 7.90 0.51
CA THR A 3 1.50 8.23 1.86
C THR A 3 0.32 7.35 2.26
N VAL A 4 0.01 7.26 3.55
CA VAL A 4 -1.19 6.52 4.02
C VAL A 4 -2.47 7.10 3.40
N ALA A 5 -2.58 8.42 3.26
CA ALA A 5 -3.72 9.06 2.61
C ALA A 5 -3.89 8.64 1.15
N GLU A 6 -2.78 8.57 0.38
CA GLU A 6 -2.81 8.10 -1.00
C GLU A 6 -3.17 6.60 -1.11
N GLN A 7 -2.77 5.78 -0.12
CA GLN A 7 -3.17 4.37 -0.04
C GLN A 7 -4.68 4.22 0.19
N ILE A 8 -5.26 5.01 1.11
CA ILE A 8 -6.70 5.04 1.38
C ILE A 8 -7.47 5.49 0.14
N GLU A 9 -6.96 6.48 -0.59
CA GLU A 9 -7.60 6.96 -1.82
C GLU A 9 -7.50 5.93 -2.96
N ALA A 10 -6.39 5.20 -3.08
CA ALA A 10 -6.29 4.07 -4.00
C ALA A 10 -7.31 2.97 -3.67
N LEU A 11 -7.46 2.64 -2.38
CA LEU A 11 -8.48 1.69 -1.92
C LEU A 11 -9.89 2.19 -2.27
N ARG A 12 -10.17 3.49 -2.11
CA ARG A 12 -11.45 4.09 -2.51
C ARG A 12 -11.75 3.91 -3.99
N ARG A 13 -10.76 4.17 -4.86
CA ARG A 13 -10.92 4.03 -6.31
C ARG A 13 -11.18 2.59 -6.74
N VAL A 14 -10.49 1.62 -6.13
CA VAL A 14 -10.53 0.21 -6.56
C VAL A 14 -11.67 -0.56 -5.89
N ALA A 15 -11.90 -0.35 -4.59
CA ALA A 15 -12.83 -1.14 -3.78
C ALA A 15 -14.07 -0.36 -3.31
N GLY A 16 -14.15 0.94 -3.58
CA GLY A 16 -15.30 1.78 -3.25
C GLY A 16 -15.27 2.41 -1.86
N ALA A 17 -16.19 3.35 -1.63
CA ALA A 17 -16.27 4.14 -0.40
C ALA A 17 -16.69 3.31 0.83
N ASP A 18 -17.53 2.29 0.64
CA ASP A 18 -18.03 1.44 1.73
C ASP A 18 -16.88 0.65 2.38
N VAL A 19 -15.92 0.16 1.58
CA VAL A 19 -14.73 -0.53 2.10
C VAL A 19 -13.82 0.43 2.86
N VAL A 20 -13.66 1.65 2.35
CA VAL A 20 -12.88 2.69 3.04
C VAL A 20 -13.53 3.11 4.37
N ALA A 21 -14.86 3.08 4.46
CA ALA A 21 -15.59 3.41 5.68
C ALA A 21 -15.32 2.42 6.84
N LEU A 22 -14.71 1.27 6.57
CA LEU A 22 -14.30 0.30 7.59
C LEU A 22 -13.01 0.71 8.32
N ILE A 23 -12.25 1.68 7.78
CA ILE A 23 -11.02 2.15 8.41
C ILE A 23 -11.36 2.96 9.65
N ARG A 24 -10.72 2.61 10.78
CA ARG A 24 -10.78 3.38 12.03
C ARG A 24 -9.44 4.05 12.28
N ASP A 25 -9.48 5.36 12.54
CA ASP A 25 -8.30 6.12 12.94
C ASP A 25 -8.10 5.99 14.46
N GLU A 26 -7.24 5.05 14.84
CA GLU A 26 -6.92 4.73 16.24
C GLU A 26 -5.40 4.90 16.45
N PRO A 27 -4.93 6.10 16.84
CA PRO A 27 -3.52 6.36 17.01
C PRO A 27 -2.89 5.52 18.12
N ASP A 28 -1.81 4.81 17.79
CA ASP A 28 -1.00 4.05 18.74
C ASP A 28 0.43 4.62 18.77
N ALA A 29 0.85 5.10 19.95
CA ALA A 29 2.16 5.74 20.14
C ALA A 29 3.33 4.76 19.98
N ALA A 30 3.17 3.48 20.35
CA ALA A 30 4.20 2.47 20.20
C ALA A 30 4.39 2.10 18.72
N VAL A 31 3.29 1.93 17.98
CA VAL A 31 3.33 1.72 16.53
C VAL A 31 3.98 2.92 15.83
N TRP A 32 3.59 4.14 16.21
CA TRP A 32 4.15 5.37 15.63
C TRP A 32 5.65 5.51 15.88
N ALA A 33 6.13 5.12 17.07
CA ALA A 33 7.57 5.12 17.39
C ALA A 33 8.36 4.19 16.47
N ILE A 34 7.80 3.03 16.11
CA ILE A 34 8.43 2.07 15.19
C ILE A 34 8.40 2.60 13.75
N VAL A 35 7.21 2.92 13.24
CA VAL A 35 6.98 3.24 11.81
C VAL A 35 7.77 4.47 11.37
N GLN A 36 7.97 5.46 12.25
CA GLN A 36 8.76 6.65 11.93
C GLN A 36 10.23 6.36 11.60
N THR A 37 10.76 5.21 12.03
CA THR A 37 12.14 4.82 11.74
C THR A 37 12.30 4.12 10.38
N TRP A 38 11.19 3.77 9.73
CA TRP A 38 11.24 3.01 8.49
C TRP A 38 11.67 3.87 7.29
N PRO A 39 12.54 3.36 6.41
CA PRO A 39 12.90 4.06 5.19
C PRO A 39 11.70 4.27 4.27
N ARG A 40 11.46 5.53 3.85
CA ARG A 40 10.27 5.90 3.07
C ARG A 40 10.39 5.67 1.55
N ARG A 41 11.61 5.67 1.01
CA ARG A 41 11.84 5.60 -0.45
C ARG A 41 13.20 5.01 -0.77
N PHE A 42 13.22 4.11 -1.76
CA PHE A 42 14.43 3.55 -2.33
C PHE A 42 14.48 3.83 -3.84
N ALA A 43 15.68 4.05 -4.39
CA ALA A 43 15.87 4.12 -5.84
C ALA A 43 15.79 2.72 -6.49
N ALA A 44 16.23 1.70 -5.77
CA ALA A 44 16.31 0.30 -6.19
C ALA A 44 17.05 0.09 -7.54
N SER A 45 18.04 0.94 -7.86
CA SER A 45 18.70 0.97 -9.17
C SER A 45 19.35 -0.37 -9.56
N ARG A 46 20.01 -1.04 -8.61
CA ARG A 46 20.64 -2.34 -8.85
C ARG A 46 19.63 -3.44 -9.16
N ALA A 47 18.51 -3.47 -8.44
CA ALA A 47 17.45 -4.45 -8.69
C ALA A 47 16.82 -4.23 -10.07
N LYS A 48 16.53 -2.97 -10.42
CA LYS A 48 16.01 -2.61 -11.76
C LYS A 48 16.98 -3.00 -12.88
N ALA A 49 18.28 -2.76 -12.70
CA ALA A 49 19.31 -3.15 -13.67
C ALA A 49 19.40 -4.68 -13.87
N LEU A 50 19.00 -5.46 -12.88
CA LEU A 50 18.92 -6.92 -12.95
C LEU A 50 17.58 -7.44 -13.49
N GLY A 51 16.68 -6.56 -13.92
CA GLY A 51 15.39 -6.94 -14.53
C GLY A 51 14.24 -7.17 -13.54
N PHE A 52 14.44 -6.91 -12.23
CA PHE A 52 13.34 -6.97 -11.27
C PHE A 52 12.33 -5.86 -11.55
N GLN A 53 11.04 -6.22 -11.52
CA GLN A 53 9.92 -5.32 -11.70
C GLN A 53 9.04 -5.34 -10.45
N ALA A 54 8.33 -4.24 -10.23
CA ALA A 54 7.37 -4.07 -9.16
C ALA A 54 6.26 -3.13 -9.64
N GLU A 55 5.15 -3.12 -8.91
CA GLU A 55 4.03 -2.23 -9.15
C GLU A 55 4.48 -0.76 -9.06
N THR A 56 3.84 0.07 -9.87
CA THR A 56 4.13 1.49 -10.00
C THR A 56 3.08 2.39 -9.37
N SER A 57 1.94 1.82 -8.98
CA SER A 57 0.86 2.49 -8.25
C SER A 57 0.30 1.58 -7.16
N PHE A 58 -0.34 2.18 -6.16
CA PHE A 58 -1.00 1.42 -5.10
C PHE A 58 -2.28 0.73 -5.61
N ASP A 59 -2.94 1.28 -6.64
CA ASP A 59 -4.09 0.67 -7.31
C ASP A 59 -3.73 -0.71 -7.88
N GLN A 60 -2.53 -0.85 -8.46
CA GLN A 60 -2.02 -2.13 -8.95
C GLN A 60 -1.83 -3.14 -7.81
N ILE A 61 -1.37 -2.69 -6.64
CA ILE A 61 -1.18 -3.54 -5.46
C ILE A 61 -2.54 -4.04 -4.93
N VAL A 62 -3.55 -3.16 -4.82
CA VAL A 62 -4.89 -3.55 -4.38
C VAL A 62 -5.52 -4.53 -5.37
N GLN A 63 -5.38 -4.27 -6.68
CA GLN A 63 -5.89 -5.16 -7.72
C GLN A 63 -5.23 -6.55 -7.67
N ALA A 64 -3.90 -6.60 -7.50
CA ALA A 64 -3.17 -7.85 -7.36
C ALA A 64 -3.69 -8.68 -6.18
N TYR A 65 -3.89 -8.06 -5.01
CA TYR A 65 -4.49 -8.74 -3.86
C TYR A 65 -5.91 -9.29 -4.13
N ILE A 66 -6.75 -8.53 -4.84
CA ILE A 66 -8.09 -8.99 -5.20
C ILE A 66 -8.02 -10.24 -6.10
N GLU A 67 -7.11 -10.22 -7.08
CA GLU A 67 -6.94 -11.30 -8.06
C GLU A 67 -6.33 -12.57 -7.44
N ASP A 68 -5.29 -12.39 -6.62
CA ASP A 68 -4.47 -13.50 -6.13
C ASP A 68 -4.95 -14.08 -4.82
N ASP A 69 -5.53 -13.27 -3.92
CA ASP A 69 -5.88 -13.71 -2.56
C ASP A 69 -7.39 -13.67 -2.33
N LEU A 70 -8.04 -12.53 -2.57
CA LEU A 70 -9.44 -12.34 -2.18
C LEU A 70 -10.41 -13.25 -2.95
N ARG A 71 -10.17 -13.46 -4.25
CA ARG A 71 -10.99 -14.34 -5.09
C ARG A 71 -10.72 -15.84 -4.89
N ARG A 72 -9.69 -16.21 -4.11
CA ARG A 72 -9.41 -17.61 -3.77
C ARG A 72 -10.16 -18.10 -2.53
N VAL A 73 -10.89 -17.22 -1.85
CA VAL A 73 -11.68 -17.50 -0.64
C VAL A 73 -13.11 -17.86 -0.99
#